data_AF-A0A7C5CDB4-F1
#
_entry.id   AF-A0A7C5CDB4-F1
#
_cell.length_a   1.000
_cell.length_b   1.000
_cell.length_c   1.000
_cell.angle_alpha   90.00
_cell.angle_beta   90.00
_cell.angle_gamma   90.00
#
_symmetry.space_group_name_H-M   'P 1'
#
loop_
_entity.id
_entity.type
_entity.pdbx_description
1 polymer ?
#
loop_
_entity_poly.entity_id
_entity_poly.type
_entity_poly.pdbx_seq_one_letter_code
_entity_poly.pdbx_strand_id
1 'polypeptide(L)'
;MGQDLSRKAAGATNPRRLFVYNGGFLTQKRLRRILHLAGWQIRIGRPSGGDFVGVWGHSPTAHRGEAMAARHEAPLLRVEDAFLRSLHPGRAGKSPPMGLLLDEKGAHFDSRQPSRLEEMLANDRLDETPLLTRARVAMARMKAAHLSKYNAFDPALPHPLPGKPYVLVIDQTRGDASIEYAGASARTFREMLVFAQEENPGLPV
;
A
#
# COMPACT_ATOMS: atom_id res chain seq x y z
N MET A 1 12.32 19.52 -25.75
CA MET A 1 11.80 20.50 -24.77
C MET A 1 10.98 19.74 -23.74
N GLY A 2 11.67 18.98 -22.88
CA GLY A 2 11.05 18.11 -21.88
C GLY A 2 10.99 18.85 -20.56
N GLN A 3 9.80 18.96 -19.98
CA GLN A 3 9.66 19.53 -18.64
C GLN A 3 10.22 18.53 -17.63
N ASP A 4 11.31 18.95 -17.01
CA ASP A 4 11.90 18.38 -15.82
C ASP A 4 10.86 18.43 -14.68
N LEU A 5 10.20 17.30 -14.40
CA LEU A 5 9.41 17.11 -13.19
C LEU A 5 10.39 16.91 -12.03
N SER A 6 11.04 18.02 -11.66
CA SER A 6 11.86 18.13 -10.48
C SER A 6 11.11 17.55 -9.29
N ARG A 7 11.73 16.53 -8.68
CA ARG A 7 11.47 16.10 -7.30
C ARG A 7 11.50 17.33 -6.39
N LYS A 8 10.36 17.95 -6.12
CA LYS A 8 10.19 18.84 -4.97
C LYS A 8 9.82 18.00 -3.75
N ALA A 9 10.81 17.34 -3.18
CA ALA A 9 10.74 16.87 -1.79
C ALA A 9 11.74 17.68 -0.96
N ALA A 10 11.25 18.19 0.17
CA ALA A 10 11.86 19.13 1.12
C ALA A 10 12.01 20.58 0.61
N GLY A 11 10.99 21.42 0.85
CA GLY A 11 11.09 22.88 0.74
C GLY A 11 10.12 23.61 -0.20
N ALA A 12 9.02 22.98 -0.65
CA ALA A 12 8.00 23.73 -1.39
C ALA A 12 7.37 24.79 -0.47
N THR A 13 7.47 26.06 -0.86
CA THR A 13 7.07 27.27 -0.13
C THR A 13 5.57 27.41 0.13
N ASN A 14 4.75 26.41 -0.24
CA ASN A 14 3.36 26.35 0.16
C ASN A 14 2.95 24.91 0.50
N PRO A 15 2.50 24.63 1.73
CA PRO A 15 2.11 23.29 2.14
C PRO A 15 0.84 22.82 1.42
N ARG A 16 0.85 21.59 0.90
CA ARG A 16 -0.28 21.02 0.14
C ARG A 16 -1.42 20.67 1.10
N ARG A 17 -2.59 21.31 0.95
CA ARG A 17 -3.75 21.04 1.81
C ARG A 17 -4.39 19.71 1.42
N LEU A 18 -4.68 18.88 2.43
CA LEU A 18 -5.27 17.56 2.30
C LEU A 18 -6.55 17.47 3.13
N PHE A 19 -7.70 17.57 2.49
CA PHE A 19 -9.00 17.48 3.14
C PHE A 19 -9.36 16.01 3.39
N VAL A 20 -9.76 15.68 4.62
CA VAL A 20 -10.03 14.28 5.01
C VAL A 20 -11.44 14.13 5.57
N TYR A 21 -12.06 12.99 5.27
CA TYR A 21 -13.44 12.66 5.66
C TYR A 21 -13.53 11.36 6.47
N ASN A 22 -12.39 10.93 7.02
CA ASN A 22 -12.24 9.78 7.91
C ASN A 22 -11.48 10.20 9.18
N GLY A 23 -12.05 9.96 10.35
CA GLY A 23 -11.49 10.35 11.64
C GLY A 23 -10.11 9.77 11.96
N GLY A 24 -9.73 8.64 11.35
CA GLY A 24 -8.41 8.03 11.49
C GLY A 24 -7.27 8.98 11.11
N PHE A 25 -7.47 9.83 10.10
CA PHE A 25 -6.49 10.85 9.71
C PHE A 25 -6.28 11.93 10.79
N LEU A 26 -7.27 12.16 11.66
CA LEU A 26 -7.23 13.21 12.69
C LEU A 26 -6.67 12.70 14.02
N THR A 27 -6.95 11.44 14.36
CA THR A 27 -6.63 10.85 15.66
C THR A 27 -5.28 10.14 15.70
N GLN A 28 -4.79 9.63 14.56
CA GLN A 28 -3.55 8.84 14.51
C GLN A 28 -2.30 9.74 14.42
N LYS A 29 -1.64 9.96 15.58
CA LYS A 29 -0.47 10.86 15.69
C LYS A 29 0.66 10.54 14.70
N ARG A 30 1.03 9.26 14.52
CA ARG A 30 2.14 8.88 13.62
C ARG A 30 1.79 9.08 12.15
N LEU A 31 0.58 8.72 11.74
CA LEU A 31 0.05 8.97 10.40
C LEU A 31 0.13 10.48 10.07
N ARG A 32 -0.38 11.32 10.98
CA ARG A 32 -0.33 12.78 10.82
C ARG A 32 1.09 13.32 10.66
N ARG A 33 2.03 12.80 11.45
CA ARG A 33 3.44 13.17 11.35
C ARG A 33 4.04 12.77 10.00
N ILE A 34 3.76 11.56 9.51
CA ILE A 34 4.24 11.10 8.20
C ILE A 34 3.71 11.99 7.09
N LEU A 35 2.39 12.27 7.08
CA LEU A 35 1.78 13.17 6.09
C LEU A 35 2.39 14.58 6.14
N HIS A 36 2.57 15.14 7.34
CA HIS A 36 3.20 16.44 7.51
C HIS A 36 4.62 16.49 6.95
N LEU A 37 5.45 15.48 7.27
CA LEU A 37 6.83 15.39 6.77
C LEU A 37 6.88 15.14 5.25
N ALA A 38 5.84 14.52 4.68
CA ALA A 38 5.65 14.38 3.25
C ALA A 38 5.09 15.66 2.57
N GLY A 39 4.92 16.75 3.31
CA GLY A 39 4.47 18.05 2.77
C GLY A 39 2.95 18.26 2.77
N TRP A 40 2.18 17.36 3.38
CA TRP A 40 0.72 17.43 3.43
C TRP A 40 0.20 18.05 4.73
N GLN A 41 -0.73 18.97 4.61
CA GLN A 41 -1.44 19.57 5.74
C GLN A 41 -2.88 19.09 5.80
N ILE A 42 -3.20 18.29 6.81
CA ILE A 42 -4.55 17.78 7.00
C ILE A 42 -5.50 18.92 7.36
N ARG A 43 -6.62 19.01 6.65
CA ARG A 43 -7.70 19.98 6.85
C ARG A 43 -9.06 19.27 6.94
N ILE A 44 -10.02 19.95 7.56
CA ILE A 44 -11.44 19.58 7.57
C ILE A 44 -12.18 20.72 6.88
N GLY A 45 -13.28 20.41 6.19
CA GLY A 45 -14.11 21.40 5.50
C GLY A 45 -14.35 20.99 4.05
N ARG A 46 -14.41 21.98 3.16
CA ARG A 46 -14.59 21.78 1.72
C ARG A 46 -13.28 22.13 1.00
N PRO A 47 -12.76 21.27 0.11
CA PRO A 47 -11.59 21.59 -0.69
C PRO A 47 -11.91 22.70 -1.69
N SER A 48 -10.89 23.47 -2.07
CA SER A 48 -10.99 24.55 -3.06
C SER A 48 -9.65 24.76 -3.77
N GLY A 49 -9.66 25.03 -5.07
CA GLY A 49 -8.48 25.52 -5.81
C GLY A 49 -7.16 24.76 -5.55
N GLY A 50 -6.95 23.64 -6.23
CA GLY A 50 -5.70 22.86 -6.15
C GLY A 50 -5.51 22.04 -4.87
N ASP A 51 -6.49 22.07 -3.96
CA ASP A 51 -6.52 21.23 -2.76
C ASP A 51 -6.72 19.75 -3.10
N PHE A 52 -6.13 18.87 -2.31
CA PHE A 52 -6.33 17.42 -2.43
C PHE A 52 -7.34 16.91 -1.41
N VAL A 53 -7.99 15.81 -1.76
CA VAL A 53 -8.79 15.02 -0.82
C VAL A 53 -8.07 13.71 -0.50
N GLY A 54 -7.84 13.46 0.79
CA GLY A 54 -7.18 12.26 1.28
C GLY A 54 -8.18 11.16 1.61
N VAL A 55 -7.94 9.97 1.06
CA VAL A 55 -8.73 8.76 1.34
C VAL A 55 -7.81 7.61 1.74
N TRP A 56 -8.29 6.70 2.58
CA TRP A 56 -7.56 5.48 2.92
C TRP A 56 -7.95 4.37 1.95
N GLY A 57 -7.05 4.06 1.01
CA GLY A 57 -7.26 3.15 -0.12
C GLY A 57 -8.69 3.14 -0.64
N HIS A 58 -9.25 1.94 -0.70
CA HIS A 58 -10.66 1.67 -1.00
C HIS A 58 -11.42 1.19 0.25
N SER A 59 -11.12 1.79 1.41
CA SER A 59 -11.82 1.46 2.66
C SER A 59 -13.33 1.71 2.56
N PRO A 60 -14.16 1.09 3.41
CA PRO A 60 -15.62 1.32 3.41
C PRO A 60 -16.03 2.79 3.60
N THR A 61 -15.14 3.63 4.12
CA THR A 61 -15.36 5.07 4.32
C THR A 61 -14.80 5.95 3.19
N ALA A 62 -14.06 5.38 2.23
CA ALA A 62 -13.40 6.12 1.16
C ALA A 62 -14.41 6.88 0.29
N HIS A 63 -15.59 6.29 0.05
CA HIS A 63 -16.70 6.88 -0.72
C HIS A 63 -17.05 8.32 -0.29
N ARG A 64 -16.88 8.67 1.00
CA ARG A 64 -17.15 10.04 1.50
C ARG A 64 -16.17 11.06 0.94
N GLY A 65 -14.89 10.70 0.92
CA GLY A 65 -13.84 11.53 0.34
C GLY A 65 -13.91 11.55 -1.17
N GLU A 66 -14.15 10.41 -1.81
CA GLU A 66 -14.32 10.32 -3.26
C GLU A 66 -15.49 11.18 -3.76
N ALA A 67 -16.63 11.16 -3.06
CA ALA A 67 -17.75 12.04 -3.38
C ALA A 67 -17.42 13.53 -3.26
N MET A 68 -16.64 13.91 -2.23
CA MET A 68 -16.19 15.29 -2.05
C MET A 68 -15.16 15.72 -3.09
N ALA A 69 -14.25 14.81 -3.46
CA ALA A 69 -13.29 15.03 -4.54
C ALA A 69 -14.01 15.26 -5.87
N ALA A 70 -14.96 14.39 -6.23
CA ALA A 70 -15.75 14.53 -7.45
C ALA A 70 -16.58 15.84 -7.46
N ARG A 71 -17.27 16.16 -6.36
CA ARG A 71 -18.10 17.38 -6.26
C ARG A 71 -17.32 18.68 -6.44
N HIS A 72 -16.07 18.70 -5.99
CA HIS A 72 -15.24 19.90 -5.97
C HIS A 72 -14.10 19.85 -6.99
N GLU A 73 -14.12 18.88 -7.90
CA GLU A 73 -13.08 18.65 -8.91
C GLU A 73 -11.66 18.62 -8.31
N ALA A 74 -11.55 18.07 -7.10
CA ALA A 74 -10.31 18.01 -6.35
C ALA A 74 -9.59 16.69 -6.61
N PRO A 75 -8.25 16.70 -6.84
CA PRO A 75 -7.48 15.47 -6.98
C PRO A 75 -7.49 14.64 -5.68
N LEU A 76 -7.38 13.32 -5.84
CA LEU A 76 -7.32 12.37 -4.73
C LEU A 76 -5.88 12.05 -4.35
N LEU A 77 -5.65 11.88 -3.05
CA LEU A 77 -4.48 11.20 -2.51
C LEU A 77 -4.96 9.91 -1.83
N ARG A 78 -4.61 8.76 -2.40
CA ARG A 78 -4.84 7.45 -1.78
C ARG A 78 -3.69 7.13 -0.84
N VAL A 79 -4.03 6.97 0.42
CA VAL A 79 -3.09 6.61 1.50
C VAL A 79 -3.28 5.15 1.85
N GLU A 80 -2.17 4.42 1.92
CA GLU A 80 -2.17 3.02 2.32
C GLU A 80 -1.01 2.69 3.25
N ASP A 81 -1.10 1.53 3.91
CA ASP A 81 0.01 0.99 4.69
C ASP A 81 1.22 0.68 3.77
N ALA A 82 2.43 1.02 4.21
CA ALA A 82 3.66 0.60 3.52
C ALA A 82 3.85 -0.93 3.54
N PHE A 83 4.61 -1.44 2.57
CA PHE A 83 4.96 -2.87 2.48
C PHE A 83 5.69 -3.39 3.71
N LEU A 84 6.53 -2.55 4.34
CA LEU A 84 7.10 -2.79 5.67
C LEU A 84 6.41 -1.86 6.67
N ARG A 85 5.46 -2.39 7.44
CA ARG A 85 4.50 -1.56 8.18
C ARG A 85 4.81 -1.44 9.66
N SER A 86 4.82 -2.54 10.40
CA SER A 86 4.91 -2.51 11.88
C SER A 86 5.20 -3.89 12.48
N LEU A 87 5.31 -3.98 13.82
CA LEU A 87 5.36 -5.27 14.52
C LEU A 87 4.00 -5.99 14.41
N HIS A 88 2.94 -5.39 14.98
CA HIS A 88 1.60 -5.98 14.93
C HIS A 88 0.74 -5.37 13.82
N PRO A 89 -0.31 -6.08 13.36
CA PRO A 89 -1.35 -5.50 12.53
C PRO A 89 -2.02 -4.29 13.18
N GLY A 90 -2.39 -3.30 12.37
CA GLY A 90 -3.02 -2.07 12.86
C GLY A 90 -4.31 -2.32 13.65
N ARG A 91 -5.13 -3.29 13.18
CA ARG A 91 -6.40 -3.68 13.81
C ARG A 91 -6.22 -4.45 15.12
N ALA A 92 -5.15 -5.24 15.25
CA ALA A 92 -4.96 -6.16 16.38
C ALA A 92 -4.08 -5.57 17.50
N GLY A 93 -3.06 -4.79 17.17
CA GLY A 93 -2.06 -4.34 18.15
C GLY A 93 -1.90 -2.83 18.29
N LYS A 94 -2.75 -2.02 17.64
CA LYS A 94 -2.65 -0.54 17.59
C LYS A 94 -1.25 -0.01 17.24
N SER A 95 -0.41 -0.85 16.62
CA SER A 95 0.94 -0.48 16.24
C SER A 95 0.87 0.53 15.10
N PRO A 96 1.41 1.74 15.29
CA PRO A 96 1.32 2.77 14.27
C PRO A 96 2.24 2.42 13.09
N PRO A 97 1.88 2.81 11.85
CA PRO A 97 2.67 2.48 10.67
C PRO A 97 4.04 3.18 10.73
N MET A 98 5.09 2.49 10.30
CA MET A 98 6.44 3.05 10.13
C MET A 98 6.56 3.86 8.83
N GLY A 99 5.73 3.56 7.83
CA GLY A 99 5.65 4.26 6.56
C GLY A 99 4.25 4.17 5.95
N LEU A 100 4.00 5.00 4.95
CA LEU A 100 2.76 5.02 4.17
C LEU A 100 3.09 4.97 2.68
N LEU A 101 2.21 4.36 1.90
CA LEU A 101 2.14 4.58 0.46
C LEU A 101 1.22 5.78 0.23
N LEU A 102 1.69 6.75 -0.54
CA LEU A 102 0.97 7.98 -0.88
C LEU A 102 0.90 8.04 -2.41
N ASP A 103 -0.27 7.79 -2.97
CA ASP A 103 -0.47 7.69 -4.42
C ASP A 103 -1.55 8.68 -4.89
N GLU A 104 -1.18 9.55 -5.82
CA GLU A 104 -2.06 10.58 -6.39
C GLU A 104 -2.85 10.07 -7.61
N LYS A 105 -2.58 8.84 -8.07
CA LYS A 105 -3.25 8.21 -9.22
C LYS A 105 -4.21 7.12 -8.78
N GLY A 106 -3.70 6.09 -8.11
CA GLY A 106 -4.46 4.87 -7.83
C GLY A 106 -3.84 4.08 -6.70
N ALA A 107 -4.63 3.25 -6.00
CA ALA A 107 -4.02 2.29 -5.08
C ALA A 107 -3.26 1.24 -5.90
N HIS A 108 -2.06 0.84 -5.47
CA HIS A 108 -1.20 -0.13 -6.17
C HIS A 108 -1.84 -1.52 -6.43
N PHE A 109 -2.96 -1.83 -5.77
CA PHE A 109 -3.71 -3.07 -5.95
C PHE A 109 -4.96 -2.91 -6.82
N ASP A 110 -5.30 -1.68 -7.23
CA ASP A 110 -6.48 -1.38 -8.05
C ASP A 110 -6.11 -1.46 -9.53
N SER A 111 -6.40 -2.58 -10.18
CA SER A 111 -6.04 -2.83 -11.58
C SER A 111 -6.95 -2.12 -12.59
N ARG A 112 -7.95 -1.36 -12.13
CA ARG A 112 -8.90 -0.66 -13.01
C ARG A 112 -8.37 0.68 -13.52
N GLN A 113 -7.28 1.18 -12.93
CA GLN A 113 -6.63 2.44 -13.32
C GLN A 113 -5.13 2.38 -12.99
N PRO A 114 -4.27 3.10 -13.73
CA PRO A 114 -2.85 3.15 -13.42
C PRO A 114 -2.57 3.73 -12.02
N SER A 115 -1.66 3.09 -11.30
CA SER A 115 -1.06 3.59 -10.06
C SER A 115 0.30 4.25 -10.32
N ARG A 116 0.79 5.03 -9.36
CA ARG A 116 2.15 5.59 -9.44
C ARG A 116 3.21 4.49 -9.44
N LEU A 117 2.94 3.37 -8.79
CA LEU A 117 3.83 2.20 -8.80
C LEU A 117 3.96 1.64 -10.23
N GLU A 118 2.86 1.45 -10.94
CA GLU A 118 2.89 0.98 -12.33
C GLU A 118 3.61 1.98 -13.25
N GLU A 119 3.40 3.27 -13.08
CA GLU A 119 4.14 4.28 -13.85
C GLU A 119 5.64 4.23 -13.60
N MET A 120 6.05 4.09 -12.34
CA MET A 120 7.46 3.97 -11.97
C MET A 120 8.08 2.71 -12.59
N LEU A 121 7.37 1.59 -12.54
CA LEU A 121 7.85 0.33 -13.13
C LEU A 121 7.95 0.40 -14.66
N ALA A 122 7.05 1.13 -15.32
CA ALA A 122 7.03 1.24 -16.77
C ALA A 122 8.00 2.29 -17.34
N ASN A 123 8.23 3.40 -16.61
CA ASN A 123 8.86 4.59 -17.20
C ASN A 123 10.15 5.06 -16.49
N ASP A 124 10.37 4.69 -15.23
CA ASP A 124 11.55 5.16 -14.51
C ASP A 124 12.79 4.34 -14.90
N ARG A 125 13.96 4.97 -14.82
CA ARG A 125 15.26 4.30 -15.00
C ARG A 125 15.60 3.46 -13.77
N LEU A 126 15.26 2.18 -13.82
CA LEU A 126 15.46 1.22 -12.72
C LEU A 126 16.74 0.37 -12.89
N ASP A 127 17.68 0.82 -13.73
CA ASP A 127 18.91 0.10 -14.11
C ASP A 127 20.20 0.71 -13.53
N GLU A 128 20.10 1.84 -12.83
CA GLU A 128 21.27 2.53 -12.27
C GLU A 128 21.98 1.68 -11.19
N THR A 129 23.29 1.48 -11.34
CA THR A 129 24.11 0.64 -10.44
C THR A 129 23.96 1.00 -8.95
N PRO A 130 23.99 2.28 -8.52
CA PRO A 130 23.80 2.62 -7.11
C PRO A 130 22.41 2.24 -6.59
N LEU A 131 21.35 2.42 -7.39
CA LEU A 131 19.99 2.06 -7.04
C LEU A 131 19.85 0.53 -6.89
N LEU A 132 20.34 -0.23 -7.87
CA LEU A 132 20.32 -1.69 -7.84
C LEU A 132 21.15 -2.27 -6.68
N THR A 133 22.31 -1.68 -6.40
CA THR A 133 23.14 -2.07 -5.25
C THR A 133 22.40 -1.86 -3.94
N ARG A 134 21.78 -0.68 -3.76
CA ARG A 134 20.97 -0.39 -2.57
C ARG A 134 19.79 -1.35 -2.44
N ALA A 135 19.10 -1.65 -3.53
CA ALA A 135 17.97 -2.59 -3.54
C ALA A 135 18.41 -4.01 -3.13
N ARG A 136 19.52 -4.52 -3.68
CA ARG A 136 20.08 -5.83 -3.31
C ARG A 136 20.43 -5.90 -1.83
N VAL A 137 21.10 -4.88 -1.30
CA VAL A 137 21.45 -4.80 0.14
C VAL A 137 20.19 -4.77 1.01
N ALA A 138 19.18 -3.99 0.62
CA ALA A 138 17.91 -3.92 1.36
C ALA A 138 17.19 -5.28 1.37
N MET A 139 17.06 -5.95 0.22
CA MET A 139 16.45 -7.29 0.13
C MET A 139 17.20 -8.33 0.95
N ALA A 140 18.54 -8.30 0.93
CA ALA A 140 19.35 -9.21 1.74
C ALA A 140 19.13 -8.98 3.24
N ARG A 141 19.09 -7.72 3.69
CA ARG A 141 18.80 -7.36 5.09
C ARG A 141 17.40 -7.78 5.51
N MET A 142 16.39 -7.56 4.66
CA MET A 142 15.02 -7.97 4.94
C MET A 142 14.92 -9.48 5.13
N LYS A 143 15.55 -10.27 4.25
CA LYS A 143 15.58 -11.73 4.40
C LYS A 143 16.30 -12.17 5.68
N ALA A 144 17.51 -11.66 5.91
CA ALA A 144 18.32 -12.04 7.08
C ALA A 144 17.62 -11.72 8.41
N ALA A 145 16.86 -10.62 8.46
CA ALA A 145 16.09 -10.23 9.64
C ALA A 145 14.65 -10.76 9.65
N HIS A 146 14.29 -11.65 8.71
CA HIS A 146 12.93 -12.18 8.54
C HIS A 146 11.84 -11.09 8.51
N LEU A 147 12.12 -9.94 7.87
CA LEU A 147 11.18 -8.83 7.82
C LEU A 147 10.05 -9.08 6.81
N SER A 148 8.82 -8.84 7.25
CA SER A 148 7.58 -8.87 6.48
C SER A 148 6.72 -7.63 6.78
N LYS A 149 5.48 -7.56 6.27
CA LYS A 149 4.54 -6.46 6.55
C LYS A 149 4.29 -6.30 8.05
N TYR A 150 4.13 -7.43 8.73
CA TYR A 150 4.01 -7.55 10.18
C TYR A 150 5.07 -8.51 10.68
N ASN A 151 5.64 -8.21 11.85
CA ASN A 151 6.85 -8.87 12.37
C ASN A 151 6.65 -9.37 13.80
N ALA A 152 5.39 -9.64 14.17
CA ALA A 152 5.00 -10.22 15.45
C ALA A 152 4.84 -11.74 15.32
N PHE A 153 5.92 -12.42 14.94
CA PHE A 153 6.02 -13.87 14.92
C PHE A 153 7.34 -14.30 15.55
N ASP A 154 7.37 -15.51 16.10
CA ASP A 154 8.58 -16.10 16.68
C ASP A 154 9.22 -17.05 15.64
N PRO A 155 10.42 -16.73 15.13
CA PRO A 155 11.10 -17.57 14.14
C PRO A 155 11.61 -18.89 14.73
N ALA A 156 11.66 -19.05 16.05
CA ALA A 156 12.05 -20.29 16.71
C ALA A 156 10.91 -21.30 16.84
N LEU A 157 9.66 -20.88 16.60
CA LEU A 157 8.53 -21.80 16.64
C LEU A 157 8.60 -22.79 15.47
N PRO A 158 8.33 -24.09 15.70
CA PRO A 158 8.30 -25.07 14.64
C PRO A 158 7.22 -24.68 13.63
N HIS A 159 7.59 -24.64 12.34
CA HIS A 159 6.61 -24.43 11.30
C HIS A 159 5.85 -25.74 11.02
N PRO A 160 4.54 -25.70 10.75
CA PRO A 160 3.77 -26.90 10.44
C PRO A 160 4.04 -27.43 9.02
N LEU A 161 4.93 -26.78 8.25
CA LEU A 161 5.18 -27.13 6.85
C LEU A 161 5.85 -28.52 6.74
N PRO A 162 5.49 -29.31 5.71
CA PRO A 162 6.05 -30.64 5.51
C PRO A 162 7.56 -30.61 5.28
N GLY A 163 8.27 -31.62 5.77
CA GLY A 163 9.69 -31.87 5.43
C GLY A 163 9.92 -32.45 4.03
N LYS A 164 8.87 -32.52 3.20
CA LYS A 164 8.86 -33.03 1.82
C LYS A 164 8.38 -31.92 0.88
N PRO A 165 8.62 -31.98 -0.45
CA PRO A 165 8.09 -30.97 -1.37
C PRO A 165 6.58 -30.77 -1.21
N TYR A 166 6.13 -29.51 -1.28
CA TYR A 166 4.75 -29.09 -1.09
C TYR A 166 4.45 -27.84 -1.92
N VAL A 167 3.16 -27.56 -2.08
CA VAL A 167 2.65 -26.30 -2.64
C VAL A 167 2.03 -25.49 -1.51
N LEU A 168 2.30 -24.18 -1.46
CA LEU A 168 1.69 -23.29 -0.47
C LEU A 168 0.65 -22.41 -1.15
N VAL A 169 -0.62 -22.54 -0.74
CA VAL A 169 -1.70 -21.65 -1.17
C VAL A 169 -1.92 -20.58 -0.09
N ILE A 170 -1.85 -19.30 -0.48
CA ILE A 170 -1.96 -18.17 0.45
C ILE A 170 -3.40 -17.67 0.49
N ASP A 171 -4.05 -17.78 1.66
CA ASP A 171 -5.37 -17.21 1.90
C ASP A 171 -5.31 -15.70 2.18
N GLN A 172 -6.46 -15.01 2.05
CA GLN A 172 -6.59 -13.59 2.31
C GLN A 172 -7.85 -13.27 3.12
N THR A 173 -7.88 -12.09 3.75
CA THR A 173 -9.04 -11.67 4.54
C THR A 173 -10.26 -11.47 3.63
N ARG A 174 -11.41 -12.04 4.00
CA ARG A 174 -12.67 -11.81 3.29
C ARG A 174 -12.98 -10.31 3.22
N GLY A 175 -13.26 -9.83 2.01
CA GLY A 175 -13.55 -8.41 1.76
C GLY A 175 -12.31 -7.52 1.79
N ASP A 176 -11.10 -8.08 1.67
CA ASP A 176 -9.92 -7.30 1.35
C ASP A 176 -10.13 -6.57 0.01
N ALA A 177 -9.91 -5.26 0.01
CA ALA A 177 -10.11 -4.44 -1.17
C ALA A 177 -9.20 -4.87 -2.33
N SER A 178 -8.01 -5.41 -2.05
CA SER A 178 -7.12 -5.92 -3.11
C SER A 178 -7.71 -7.08 -3.90
N ILE A 179 -8.70 -7.82 -3.37
CA ILE A 179 -9.38 -8.90 -4.11
C ILE A 179 -10.29 -8.29 -5.17
N GLU A 180 -11.28 -7.51 -4.74
CA GLU A 180 -12.28 -6.92 -5.64
C GLU A 180 -11.64 -5.98 -6.66
N TYR A 181 -10.73 -5.12 -6.20
CA TYR A 181 -10.14 -4.07 -7.04
C TYR A 181 -9.04 -4.60 -7.97
N ALA A 182 -8.54 -5.82 -7.76
CA ALA A 182 -7.69 -6.52 -8.71
C ALA A 182 -8.50 -7.39 -9.71
N GLY A 183 -9.82 -7.44 -9.59
CA GLY A 183 -10.69 -8.26 -10.45
C GLY A 183 -10.82 -9.72 -10.01
N ALA A 184 -10.38 -10.06 -8.80
CA ALA A 184 -10.55 -11.39 -8.22
C ALA A 184 -11.85 -11.48 -7.40
N SER A 185 -12.24 -12.70 -7.06
CA SER A 185 -13.44 -12.97 -6.25
C SER A 185 -13.28 -14.24 -5.43
N ALA A 186 -14.27 -14.56 -4.59
CA ALA A 186 -14.30 -15.85 -3.88
C ALA A 186 -14.23 -17.07 -4.83
N ARG A 187 -14.65 -16.92 -6.09
CA ARG A 187 -14.48 -17.97 -7.11
C ARG A 187 -13.01 -18.17 -7.46
N THR A 188 -12.25 -17.10 -7.63
CA THR A 188 -10.81 -17.13 -7.93
C THR A 188 -10.02 -17.89 -6.86
N PHE A 189 -10.38 -17.77 -5.57
CA PHE A 189 -9.73 -18.53 -4.50
C PHE A 189 -10.00 -20.03 -4.57
N ARG A 190 -11.22 -20.43 -4.97
CA ARG A 190 -11.53 -21.85 -5.18
C ARG A 190 -10.78 -22.40 -6.38
N GLU A 191 -10.76 -21.65 -7.48
CA GLU A 191 -10.00 -22.01 -8.68
C GLU A 191 -8.50 -22.11 -8.38
N MET A 192 -7.94 -21.17 -7.61
CA MET A 192 -6.54 -21.21 -7.15
C MET A 192 -6.20 -22.50 -6.40
N LEU A 193 -7.08 -22.97 -5.51
CA LEU A 193 -6.86 -24.23 -4.80
C LEU A 193 -6.95 -25.45 -5.73
N VAL A 194 -7.92 -25.46 -6.64
CA VAL A 194 -8.07 -26.54 -7.63
C VAL A 194 -6.84 -26.61 -8.53
N PHE A 195 -6.39 -25.48 -9.10
CA PHE A 195 -5.20 -25.45 -9.95
C PHE A 195 -3.93 -25.82 -9.21
N ALA A 196 -3.77 -25.41 -7.94
CA ALA A 196 -2.64 -25.84 -7.14
C ALA A 196 -2.56 -27.38 -7.02
N GLN A 197 -3.71 -28.06 -6.89
CA GLN A 197 -3.79 -29.52 -6.81
C GLN A 197 -3.59 -30.20 -8.18
N GLU A 198 -4.22 -29.68 -9.24
CA GLU A 198 -4.18 -30.26 -10.58
C GLU A 198 -2.79 -30.11 -11.24
N GLU A 199 -2.13 -28.96 -11.06
CA GLU A 199 -0.81 -28.70 -11.64
C GLU A 199 0.32 -29.39 -10.88
N ASN A 200 0.07 -29.86 -9.65
CA ASN A 200 1.07 -30.47 -8.77
C ASN A 200 0.60 -31.83 -8.20
N PRO A 201 0.26 -32.81 -9.06
CA PRO A 201 -0.30 -34.07 -8.61
C PRO A 201 0.65 -34.82 -7.67
N GLY A 202 0.10 -35.32 -6.56
CA GLY A 202 0.85 -36.09 -5.56
C GLY A 202 1.65 -35.25 -4.55
N LEU A 203 1.70 -33.92 -4.72
CA LEU A 203 2.23 -33.03 -3.68
C LEU A 203 1.11 -32.61 -2.70
N PRO A 204 1.41 -32.48 -1.41
CA PRO A 204 0.50 -31.82 -0.49
C PRO A 204 0.36 -30.34 -0.86
N VAL A 205 -0.88 -29.86 -0.79
CA VAL A 205 -1.28 -28.45 -0.91
C VAL A 205 -1.82 -27.98 0.43
#